data_AF-A0A7C4HLG4-F1
#
_entry.id   AF-A0A7C4HLG4-F1
#
_cell.length_a   1.000
_cell.length_b   1.000
_cell.length_c   1.000
_cell.angle_alpha   90.00
_cell.angle_beta   90.00
_cell.angle_gamma   90.00
#
_symmetry.space_group_name_H-M   'P 1'
#
loop_
_entity.id
_entity.type
_entity.pdbx_description
1 polymer ?
#
loop_
_entity_poly.entity_id
_entity_poly.type
_entity_poly.pdbx_seq_one_letter_code
_entity_poly.pdbx_strand_id
1 'polypeptide(L)'
;MKPVVVAPFHRPLLQRLRGRSVALETDVAHSAEAVLAAADFGLNLVCLRVRLDDELAALDASGLPPRAPLAVVAPAAGPMRRLGRKVSDLLKLNARFYLPGRTREQAADLRMLASLGLNVAADLVAPGPAEWDELRELAVYAFYNSTPHADLDPFSFLGRRYHLDRLPLDPRSVMFRAPGKFFFADENGGLASPTWDGGTDPCPFTLADLDSEAASSFLDEARVGWRRMFVEPHPCTSCEGFRVCLGLFAAEQGPGCRALMAEALAGAEWAAGQRAAKVEPWQP
;
A
#
# COMPACT_ATOMS: atom_id res chain seq x y z
N MET A 1 2.51 15.89 11.11
CA MET A 1 1.75 14.61 11.14
C MET A 1 2.64 13.57 11.79
N LYS A 2 2.16 12.86 12.82
CA LYS A 2 2.94 11.79 13.47
C LYS A 2 3.07 10.59 12.50
N PRO A 3 4.22 9.91 12.44
CA PRO A 3 4.39 8.72 11.61
C PRO A 3 3.51 7.57 12.09
N VAL A 4 3.19 6.65 11.19
CA VAL A 4 2.58 5.35 11.50
C VAL A 4 3.70 4.34 11.68
N VAL A 5 3.68 3.59 12.78
CA VAL A 5 4.63 2.49 13.00
C VAL A 5 4.00 1.20 12.49
N VAL A 6 4.65 0.52 11.55
CA VAL A 6 4.36 -0.85 11.17
C VAL A 6 5.14 -1.75 12.12
N ALA A 7 4.45 -2.58 12.90
CA ALA A 7 5.07 -3.36 13.97
C ALA A 7 4.54 -4.79 14.00
N PRO A 8 5.38 -5.80 14.29
CA PRO A 8 4.92 -7.16 14.53
C PRO A 8 4.02 -7.22 15.77
N PHE A 9 3.09 -8.17 15.78
CA PHE A 9 2.30 -8.47 16.96
C PHE A 9 3.19 -9.09 18.05
N HIS A 10 3.74 -8.22 18.90
CA HIS A 10 4.59 -8.58 20.02
C HIS A 10 4.22 -7.71 21.23
N ARG A 11 3.57 -8.30 22.24
CA ARG A 11 2.96 -7.55 23.37
C ARG A 11 3.93 -6.57 24.06
N PRO A 12 5.17 -6.93 24.41
CA PRO A 12 6.13 -5.98 24.99
C PRO A 12 6.42 -4.77 24.10
N LEU A 13 6.47 -4.96 22.78
CA LEU A 13 6.63 -3.87 21.81
C LEU A 13 5.40 -2.95 21.82
N LEU A 14 4.19 -3.53 21.83
CA LEU A 14 2.94 -2.77 21.81
C LEU A 14 2.79 -1.86 23.04
N GLN A 15 3.21 -2.33 24.21
CA GLN A 15 3.20 -1.51 25.43
C GLN A 15 4.06 -0.24 25.28
N ARG A 16 5.19 -0.33 24.56
CA ARG A 16 6.08 0.81 24.28
C ARG A 16 5.53 1.76 23.22
N LEU A 17 4.54 1.31 22.43
CA LEU A 17 3.87 2.09 21.38
C LEU A 17 2.57 2.78 21.85
N ARG A 18 2.28 2.78 23.16
CA ARG A 18 1.05 3.39 23.71
C ARG A 18 0.78 4.80 23.14
N GLY A 19 -0.45 5.04 22.69
CA GLY A 19 -0.89 6.32 22.12
C GLY A 19 -0.38 6.60 20.70
N ARG A 20 0.34 5.67 20.06
CA ARG A 20 0.82 5.81 18.68
C ARG A 20 -0.17 5.28 17.67
N SER A 21 -0.08 5.79 16.45
CA SER A 21 -0.72 5.19 15.28
C SER A 21 0.08 3.98 14.81
N VAL A 22 -0.55 2.81 14.75
CA VAL A 22 0.15 1.55 14.46
C VAL A 22 -0.58 0.74 13.39
N ALA A 23 0.16 0.20 12.43
CA ALA A 23 -0.28 -0.90 11.58
C ALA A 23 0.34 -2.20 12.11
N LEU A 24 -0.48 -3.13 12.61
CA LEU A 24 0.02 -4.33 13.28
C LEU A 24 0.14 -5.49 12.32
N GLU A 25 1.35 -6.02 12.16
CA GLU A 25 1.60 -7.24 11.39
C GLU A 25 1.28 -8.48 12.23
N THR A 26 0.46 -9.37 11.67
CA THR A 26 -0.02 -10.58 12.34
C THR A 26 -0.32 -11.67 11.31
N ASP A 27 -0.50 -12.91 11.77
CA ASP A 27 -1.18 -13.95 11.01
C ASP A 27 -2.69 -13.96 11.31
N VAL A 28 -3.42 -14.88 10.67
CA VAL A 28 -4.87 -15.05 10.86
C VAL A 28 -5.19 -15.49 12.29
N ALA A 29 -4.42 -16.42 12.86
CA ALA A 29 -4.68 -17.04 14.16
C ALA A 29 -4.60 -16.03 15.32
N HIS A 30 -3.69 -15.07 15.22
CA HIS A 30 -3.47 -14.04 16.24
C HIS A 30 -4.20 -12.72 15.95
N SER A 31 -4.90 -12.60 14.81
CA SER A 31 -5.51 -11.34 14.38
C SER A 31 -6.55 -10.78 15.38
N ALA A 32 -7.39 -11.64 15.97
CA ALA A 32 -8.36 -11.22 16.98
C ALA A 32 -7.66 -10.74 18.27
N GLU A 33 -6.61 -11.44 18.71
CA GLU A 33 -5.81 -11.05 19.88
C GLU A 33 -5.09 -9.71 19.64
N ALA A 34 -4.57 -9.50 18.44
CA ALA A 34 -3.88 -8.26 18.06
C ALA A 34 -4.81 -7.03 18.15
N VAL A 35 -6.08 -7.15 17.76
CA VAL A 35 -7.07 -6.06 17.92
C VAL A 35 -7.32 -5.75 19.39
N LEU A 36 -7.52 -6.79 20.21
CA LEU A 36 -7.76 -6.61 21.64
C LEU A 36 -6.54 -5.98 22.33
N ALA A 37 -5.35 -6.47 22.04
CA ALA A 37 -4.12 -5.91 22.56
C ALA A 37 -3.91 -4.45 22.14
N ALA A 38 -4.24 -4.09 20.89
CA ALA A 38 -4.17 -2.71 20.45
C ALA A 38 -5.07 -1.79 21.27
N ALA A 39 -6.29 -2.22 21.59
CA ALA A 39 -7.20 -1.50 22.46
C ALA A 39 -6.67 -1.41 23.90
N ASP A 40 -6.22 -2.53 24.47
CA ASP A 40 -5.71 -2.63 25.84
C ASP A 40 -4.49 -1.73 26.09
N PHE A 41 -3.60 -1.61 25.10
CA PHE A 41 -2.43 -0.74 25.19
C PHE A 41 -2.71 0.71 24.79
N GLY A 42 -3.93 1.04 24.35
CA GLY A 42 -4.30 2.39 23.92
C GLY A 42 -3.61 2.82 22.63
N LEU A 43 -3.45 1.90 21.68
CA LEU A 43 -2.92 2.18 20.34
C LEU A 43 -4.02 2.78 19.46
N ASN A 44 -3.64 3.71 18.59
CA ASN A 44 -4.49 4.10 17.47
C ASN A 44 -4.27 3.11 16.32
N LEU A 45 -5.05 2.03 16.30
CA LEU A 45 -4.92 0.99 15.29
C LEU A 45 -5.33 1.53 13.91
N VAL A 46 -4.36 1.70 13.02
CA VAL A 46 -4.57 2.08 11.62
C VAL A 46 -5.19 0.89 10.89
N CYS A 47 -4.53 -0.28 10.95
CA CYS A 47 -5.04 -1.55 10.45
C CYS A 47 -4.31 -2.75 11.05
N LEU A 48 -4.87 -3.93 10.88
CA LEU A 48 -4.12 -5.18 10.92
C LEU A 48 -3.60 -5.51 9.54
N ARG A 49 -2.31 -5.78 9.43
CA ARG A 49 -1.65 -6.24 8.23
C ARG A 49 -1.45 -7.74 8.34
N VAL A 50 -2.40 -8.50 7.81
CA VAL A 50 -2.45 -9.95 7.94
C VAL A 50 -1.65 -10.58 6.80
N ARG A 51 -0.52 -11.21 7.11
CA ARG A 51 0.31 -11.87 6.10
C ARG A 51 -0.11 -13.33 5.97
N LEU A 52 -0.34 -13.78 4.74
CA LEU A 52 -0.63 -15.17 4.43
C LEU A 52 0.63 -15.84 3.88
N ASP A 53 0.87 -17.08 4.31
CA ASP A 53 1.91 -17.93 3.75
C ASP A 53 1.45 -18.61 2.45
N ASP A 54 0.14 -18.69 2.22
CA ASP A 54 -0.51 -19.35 1.09
C ASP A 54 -1.41 -18.37 0.31
N GLU A 55 -1.90 -18.81 -0.84
CA GLU A 55 -2.80 -18.07 -1.72
C GLU A 55 -4.03 -17.52 -1.00
N LEU A 56 -4.57 -16.41 -1.49
CA LEU A 56 -5.81 -15.81 -0.96
C LEU A 56 -6.99 -16.80 -0.99
N ALA A 57 -7.03 -17.70 -1.98
CA ALA A 57 -8.03 -18.76 -2.07
C ALA A 57 -8.04 -19.70 -0.84
N ALA A 58 -6.91 -19.85 -0.16
CA ALA A 58 -6.77 -20.68 1.04
C ALA A 58 -7.31 -19.99 2.29
N LEU A 59 -7.43 -18.65 2.29
CA LEU A 59 -7.85 -17.86 3.46
C LEU A 59 -9.15 -18.37 4.09
N ASP A 60 -9.11 -18.62 5.38
CA ASP A 60 -10.30 -18.76 6.22
C ASP A 60 -10.66 -17.40 6.82
N ALA A 61 -11.68 -16.77 6.26
CA ALA A 61 -12.15 -15.46 6.70
C ALA A 61 -12.81 -15.49 8.08
N SER A 62 -13.23 -16.66 8.58
CA SER A 62 -13.90 -16.77 9.89
C SER A 62 -12.98 -16.43 11.07
N GLY A 63 -11.67 -16.59 10.89
CA GLY A 63 -10.66 -16.20 11.88
C GLY A 63 -10.34 -14.70 11.91
N LEU A 64 -10.85 -13.91 10.95
CA LEU A 64 -10.53 -12.49 10.84
C LEU A 64 -11.58 -11.60 11.55
N PRO A 65 -11.16 -10.51 12.22
CA PRO A 65 -12.08 -9.61 12.88
C PRO A 65 -12.85 -8.77 11.85
N PRO A 66 -14.19 -8.90 11.74
CA PRO A 66 -14.95 -8.42 10.57
C PRO A 66 -15.01 -6.90 10.44
N ARG A 67 -14.84 -6.15 11.55
CA ARG A 67 -14.94 -4.68 11.56
C ARG A 67 -13.58 -3.98 11.61
N ALA A 68 -12.51 -4.69 11.94
CA ALA A 68 -11.19 -4.07 11.98
C ALA A 68 -10.74 -3.74 10.55
N PRO A 69 -10.03 -2.63 10.30
CA PRO A 69 -9.42 -2.40 9.00
C PRO A 69 -8.32 -3.43 8.75
N LEU A 70 -8.41 -4.15 7.62
CA LEU A 70 -7.49 -5.23 7.26
C LEU A 70 -6.71 -4.90 5.97
N ALA A 71 -5.40 -5.09 6.01
CA ALA A 71 -4.53 -5.21 4.85
C ALA A 71 -4.09 -6.68 4.75
N VAL A 72 -4.80 -7.48 3.97
CA VAL A 72 -4.50 -8.90 3.79
C VAL A 72 -3.47 -9.04 2.69
N VAL A 73 -2.26 -9.50 3.01
CA VAL A 73 -1.15 -9.65 2.07
C VAL A 73 -1.00 -11.12 1.72
N ALA A 74 -1.18 -11.47 0.46
CA ALA A 74 -1.08 -12.84 -0.03
C ALA A 74 -0.07 -12.93 -1.19
N PRO A 75 0.64 -14.07 -1.36
CA PRO A 75 1.60 -14.25 -2.44
C PRO A 75 0.93 -14.39 -3.82
N ALA A 76 -0.31 -14.87 -3.87
CA ALA A 76 -1.10 -15.02 -5.09
C ALA A 76 -2.60 -15.10 -4.77
N ALA A 77 -3.47 -14.95 -5.78
CA ALA A 77 -4.91 -15.06 -5.59
C ALA A 77 -5.34 -16.53 -5.42
N GLY A 78 -4.74 -17.43 -6.19
CA GLY A 78 -5.09 -18.84 -6.25
C GLY A 78 -6.30 -19.14 -7.15
N PRO A 79 -6.76 -20.41 -7.21
CA PRO A 79 -7.78 -20.82 -8.16
C PRO A 79 -9.10 -20.05 -8.01
N MET A 80 -9.54 -19.39 -9.09
CA MET A 80 -10.77 -18.57 -9.10
C MET A 80 -12.02 -19.36 -8.67
N ARG A 81 -12.09 -20.65 -8.96
CA ARG A 81 -13.18 -21.54 -8.50
C ARG A 81 -13.28 -21.61 -6.97
N ARG A 82 -12.15 -21.55 -6.26
CA ARG A 82 -12.12 -21.55 -4.79
C ARG A 82 -12.46 -20.17 -4.25
N LEU A 83 -11.91 -19.11 -4.85
CA LEU A 83 -12.23 -17.72 -4.50
C LEU A 83 -13.72 -17.41 -4.67
N GLY A 84 -14.31 -17.81 -5.80
CA GLY A 84 -15.74 -17.58 -6.07
C GLY A 84 -16.67 -18.19 -5.03
N ARG A 85 -16.28 -19.28 -4.36
CA ARG A 85 -17.06 -19.89 -3.26
C ARG A 85 -16.98 -19.10 -1.96
N LYS A 86 -15.95 -18.27 -1.78
CA LYS A 86 -15.67 -17.50 -0.56
C LYS A 86 -15.92 -16.00 -0.74
N VAL A 87 -16.22 -15.55 -1.96
CA VAL A 87 -16.28 -14.12 -2.30
C VAL A 87 -17.26 -13.36 -1.40
N SER A 88 -18.42 -13.95 -1.10
CA SER A 88 -19.42 -13.35 -0.22
C SER A 88 -18.93 -13.16 1.21
N ASP A 89 -18.03 -14.02 1.69
CA ASP A 89 -17.43 -13.87 3.03
C ASP A 89 -16.30 -12.84 3.01
N LEU A 90 -15.50 -12.82 1.96
CA LEU A 90 -14.45 -11.82 1.76
C LEU A 90 -15.04 -10.40 1.63
N LEU A 91 -16.18 -10.24 0.95
CA LEU A 91 -16.89 -8.96 0.80
C LEU A 91 -17.44 -8.40 2.13
N LYS A 92 -17.62 -9.23 3.16
CA LYS A 92 -18.08 -8.78 4.48
C LYS A 92 -16.94 -8.19 5.32
N LEU A 93 -15.69 -8.42 4.92
CA LEU A 93 -14.52 -7.89 5.63
C LEU A 93 -14.30 -6.42 5.26
N ASN A 94 -13.93 -5.60 6.25
CA ASN A 94 -13.34 -4.28 6.00
C ASN A 94 -11.87 -4.44 5.55
N ALA A 95 -11.67 -5.06 4.39
CA ALA A 95 -10.36 -5.49 3.92
C ALA A 95 -9.96 -4.88 2.58
N ARG A 96 -8.65 -4.70 2.43
CA ARG A 96 -7.97 -4.59 1.14
C ARG A 96 -7.01 -5.77 0.97
N PHE A 97 -7.06 -6.40 -0.19
CA PHE A 97 -6.22 -7.55 -0.53
C PHE A 97 -5.03 -7.11 -1.36
N TYR A 98 -3.83 -7.34 -0.86
CA TYR A 98 -2.56 -7.01 -1.49
C TYR A 98 -2.01 -8.25 -2.18
N LEU A 99 -1.80 -8.13 -3.48
CA LEU A 99 -1.25 -9.19 -4.33
C LEU A 99 -0.13 -8.61 -5.19
N PRO A 100 0.90 -9.40 -5.54
CA PRO A 100 1.83 -9.03 -6.60
C PRO A 100 1.07 -8.67 -7.88
N GLY A 101 1.59 -7.72 -8.66
CA GLY A 101 0.95 -7.28 -9.91
C GLY A 101 1.88 -7.29 -11.13
N ARG A 102 3.01 -8.00 -11.08
CA ARG A 102 4.11 -7.81 -12.05
C ARG A 102 4.00 -8.65 -13.32
N THR A 103 3.17 -9.68 -13.33
CA THR A 103 2.94 -10.55 -14.49
C THR A 103 1.50 -10.44 -14.99
N ARG A 104 1.26 -10.91 -16.21
CA ARG A 104 -0.07 -11.02 -16.83
C ARG A 104 -1.06 -11.79 -15.98
N GLU A 105 -0.64 -12.92 -15.42
CA GLU A 105 -1.49 -13.74 -14.55
C GLU A 105 -1.91 -12.96 -13.30
N GLN A 106 -0.94 -12.28 -12.66
CA GLN A 106 -1.17 -11.44 -11.49
C GLN A 106 -2.06 -10.23 -11.79
N ALA A 107 -1.86 -9.56 -12.92
CA ALA A 107 -2.71 -8.46 -13.37
C ALA A 107 -4.14 -8.93 -13.67
N ALA A 108 -4.29 -10.12 -14.28
CA ALA A 108 -5.60 -10.73 -14.51
C ALA A 108 -6.30 -11.05 -13.18
N ASP A 109 -5.60 -11.62 -12.20
CA ASP A 109 -6.13 -11.90 -10.87
C ASP A 109 -6.63 -10.65 -10.16
N LEU A 110 -5.82 -9.59 -10.13
CA LEU A 110 -6.19 -8.28 -9.56
C LEU A 110 -7.46 -7.73 -10.22
N ARG A 111 -7.53 -7.78 -11.55
CA ARG A 111 -8.71 -7.33 -12.31
C ARG A 111 -9.95 -8.16 -12.00
N MET A 112 -9.81 -9.49 -11.92
CA MET A 112 -10.92 -10.38 -11.60
C MET A 112 -11.44 -10.13 -10.18
N LEU A 113 -10.55 -9.99 -9.20
CA LEU A 113 -10.94 -9.71 -7.81
C LEU A 113 -11.62 -8.35 -7.67
N ALA A 114 -11.10 -7.30 -8.32
CA ALA A 114 -11.76 -6.00 -8.39
C ALA A 114 -13.15 -6.09 -9.04
N SER A 115 -13.29 -6.87 -10.12
CA SER A 115 -14.58 -7.10 -10.80
C SER A 115 -15.57 -7.86 -9.91
N LEU A 116 -15.08 -8.70 -8.99
CA LEU A 116 -15.88 -9.40 -7.99
C LEU A 116 -16.27 -8.51 -6.79
N GLY A 117 -15.86 -7.25 -6.80
CA GLY A 117 -16.18 -6.28 -5.75
C GLY A 117 -15.20 -6.27 -4.57
N LEU A 118 -14.07 -6.96 -4.66
CA LEU A 118 -13.04 -6.95 -3.63
C LEU A 118 -12.09 -5.78 -3.83
N ASN A 119 -11.87 -4.97 -2.80
CA ASN A 119 -10.87 -3.90 -2.85
C ASN A 119 -9.47 -4.53 -2.87
N VAL A 120 -8.69 -4.25 -3.92
CA VAL A 120 -7.37 -4.83 -4.11
C VAL A 120 -6.30 -3.75 -4.22
N ALA A 121 -5.07 -4.12 -3.90
CA ALA A 121 -3.88 -3.33 -4.16
C ALA A 121 -2.83 -4.19 -4.86
N ALA A 122 -2.33 -3.69 -5.98
CA ALA A 122 -1.21 -4.26 -6.68
C ALA A 122 0.10 -3.88 -5.95
N ASP A 123 0.86 -4.86 -5.48
CA ASP A 123 2.26 -4.64 -5.09
C ASP A 123 3.11 -4.53 -6.36
N LEU A 124 3.25 -3.31 -6.84
CA LEU A 124 3.96 -3.00 -8.08
C LEU A 124 5.48 -3.18 -7.97
N VAL A 125 6.01 -3.25 -6.74
CA VAL A 125 7.44 -3.38 -6.43
C VAL A 125 7.78 -4.74 -5.84
N ALA A 126 6.93 -5.74 -6.09
CA ALA A 126 7.24 -7.13 -5.78
C ALA A 126 8.52 -7.59 -6.54
N PRO A 127 9.26 -8.60 -6.05
CA PRO A 127 10.41 -9.13 -6.77
C PRO A 127 10.03 -9.69 -8.15
N GLY A 128 10.94 -9.56 -9.11
CA GLY A 128 10.79 -10.11 -10.46
C GLY A 128 10.56 -9.04 -11.54
N PRO A 129 10.68 -9.41 -12.83
CA PRO A 129 10.51 -8.47 -13.93
C PRO A 129 9.06 -7.98 -14.01
N ALA A 130 8.87 -6.70 -14.33
CA ALA A 130 7.54 -6.16 -14.65
C ALA A 130 7.17 -6.36 -16.12
N GLU A 131 5.99 -6.91 -16.35
CA GLU A 131 5.26 -6.85 -17.62
C GLU A 131 4.51 -5.52 -17.70
N TRP A 132 5.21 -4.47 -18.14
CA TRP A 132 4.72 -3.09 -18.11
C TRP A 132 3.42 -2.84 -18.86
N ASP A 133 3.19 -3.56 -19.96
CA ASP A 133 1.94 -3.43 -20.72
C ASP A 133 0.73 -3.93 -19.92
N GLU A 134 0.88 -5.02 -19.18
CA GLU A 134 -0.19 -5.58 -18.32
C GLU A 134 -0.48 -4.66 -17.13
N LEU A 135 0.56 -4.08 -16.53
CA LEU A 135 0.41 -3.05 -15.51
C LEU A 135 -0.32 -1.81 -16.06
N ARG A 136 -0.02 -1.42 -17.30
CA ARG A 136 -0.67 -0.27 -17.95
C ARG A 136 -2.14 -0.59 -18.22
N GLU A 137 -2.46 -1.78 -18.71
CA GLU A 137 -3.84 -2.23 -18.85
C GLU A 137 -4.59 -2.22 -17.51
N LEU A 138 -3.92 -2.59 -16.42
CA LEU A 138 -4.49 -2.53 -15.08
C LEU A 138 -4.80 -1.09 -14.64
N ALA A 139 -3.92 -0.14 -14.97
CA ALA A 139 -4.17 1.29 -14.76
C ALA A 139 -5.38 1.76 -15.58
N VAL A 140 -5.39 1.45 -16.89
CA VAL A 140 -6.51 1.79 -17.79
C VAL A 140 -7.83 1.23 -17.25
N TYR A 141 -7.84 -0.03 -16.82
CA TYR A 141 -9.00 -0.66 -16.21
C TYR A 141 -9.46 0.09 -14.96
N ALA A 142 -8.54 0.46 -14.06
CA ALA A 142 -8.87 1.12 -12.81
C ALA A 142 -9.39 2.57 -12.99
N PHE A 143 -8.95 3.27 -14.03
CA PHE A 143 -9.35 4.65 -14.29
C PHE A 143 -10.61 4.74 -15.16
N TYR A 144 -10.60 4.12 -16.34
CA TYR A 144 -11.56 4.47 -17.40
C TYR A 144 -12.70 3.48 -17.58
N ASN A 145 -12.68 2.34 -16.90
CA ASN A 145 -13.72 1.34 -17.09
C ASN A 145 -15.07 1.87 -16.59
N SER A 146 -16.09 1.74 -17.44
CA SER A 146 -17.48 2.13 -17.11
C SER A 146 -18.20 1.05 -16.28
N THR A 147 -17.67 -0.17 -16.27
CA THR A 147 -18.25 -1.27 -15.51
C THR A 147 -17.97 -1.09 -14.02
N PRO A 148 -18.98 -1.20 -13.13
CA PRO A 148 -18.75 -1.15 -11.70
C PRO A 148 -17.74 -2.22 -11.25
N HIS A 149 -16.67 -1.79 -10.62
CA HIS A 149 -15.69 -2.64 -9.94
C HIS A 149 -15.26 -1.98 -8.64
N ALA A 150 -14.71 -2.77 -7.72
CA ALA A 150 -14.10 -2.24 -6.51
C ALA A 150 -12.77 -1.56 -6.80
N ASP A 151 -12.20 -0.93 -5.76
CA ASP A 151 -10.93 -0.23 -5.89
C ASP A 151 -9.79 -1.15 -6.30
N LEU A 152 -8.92 -0.62 -7.16
CA LEU A 152 -7.66 -1.21 -7.57
C LEU A 152 -6.54 -0.21 -7.34
N ASP A 153 -5.94 -0.27 -6.15
CA ASP A 153 -4.82 0.58 -5.76
C ASP A 153 -3.49 0.08 -6.37
N PRO A 154 -2.51 0.95 -6.64
CA PRO A 154 -2.50 2.38 -6.30
C PRO A 154 -3.26 3.27 -7.29
N PHE A 155 -3.78 2.75 -8.40
CA PHE A 155 -4.40 3.58 -9.44
C PHE A 155 -5.69 4.27 -8.96
N SER A 156 -6.58 3.55 -8.28
CA SER A 156 -7.80 4.17 -7.72
C SER A 156 -7.46 5.23 -6.66
N PHE A 157 -6.43 5.01 -5.82
CA PHE A 157 -5.89 6.03 -4.92
C PHE A 157 -5.39 7.28 -5.64
N LEU A 158 -4.60 7.12 -6.71
CA LEU A 158 -4.16 8.23 -7.55
C LEU A 158 -5.38 9.00 -8.10
N GLY A 159 -6.36 8.31 -8.67
CA GLY A 159 -7.57 8.94 -9.24
C GLY A 159 -8.40 9.72 -8.22
N ARG A 160 -8.47 9.25 -6.97
CA ARG A 160 -9.20 9.93 -5.88
C ARG A 160 -8.46 11.10 -5.26
N ARG A 161 -7.12 11.06 -5.24
CA ARG A 161 -6.31 11.99 -4.43
C ARG A 161 -5.44 12.93 -5.26
N TYR A 162 -5.35 12.74 -6.57
CA TYR A 162 -4.65 13.67 -7.45
C TYR A 162 -5.32 15.06 -7.47
N HIS A 163 -4.51 16.11 -7.35
CA HIS A 163 -4.92 17.49 -7.47
C HIS A 163 -3.78 18.27 -8.14
N LEU A 164 -4.09 19.03 -9.19
CA LEU A 164 -3.09 19.75 -9.99
C LEU A 164 -2.27 20.75 -9.16
N ASP A 165 -2.92 21.40 -8.18
CA ASP A 165 -2.34 22.50 -7.38
C ASP A 165 -1.77 22.05 -6.03
N ARG A 166 -1.64 20.74 -5.78
CA ARG A 166 -1.11 20.21 -4.52
C ARG A 166 0.23 19.51 -4.72
N LEU A 167 0.89 19.26 -3.58
CA LEU A 167 2.11 18.45 -3.56
C LEU A 167 1.86 17.09 -4.24
N PRO A 168 2.90 16.54 -4.91
CA PRO A 168 2.83 15.21 -5.50
C PRO A 168 2.35 14.16 -4.51
N LEU A 169 1.48 13.28 -4.99
CA LEU A 169 0.93 12.18 -4.23
C LEU A 169 1.93 11.01 -4.25
N ASP A 170 2.29 10.48 -3.08
CA ASP A 170 3.19 9.31 -3.01
C ASP A 170 2.39 8.00 -3.06
N PRO A 171 2.35 7.28 -4.20
CA PRO A 171 1.63 6.01 -4.32
C PRO A 171 2.20 4.92 -3.40
N ARG A 172 3.42 5.07 -2.87
CA ARG A 172 3.96 4.16 -1.85
C ARG A 172 3.13 4.17 -0.57
N SER A 173 2.33 5.21 -0.35
CA SER A 173 1.52 5.35 0.86
C SER A 173 0.52 4.21 1.03
N VAL A 174 -0.13 3.77 -0.05
CA VAL A 174 -1.10 2.67 0.02
C VAL A 174 -0.45 1.31 0.21
N MET A 175 0.87 1.20 0.00
CA MET A 175 1.65 -0.04 0.17
C MET A 175 2.45 -0.06 1.46
N PHE A 176 2.24 0.90 2.39
CA PHE A 176 3.04 1.07 3.61
C PHE A 176 4.54 1.35 3.35
N ARG A 177 4.88 1.86 2.16
CA ARG A 177 6.27 2.07 1.71
C ARG A 177 6.67 3.55 1.60
N ALA A 178 5.79 4.48 1.97
CA ALA A 178 6.12 5.92 1.93
C ALA A 178 7.06 6.28 3.09
N PRO A 179 8.34 6.60 2.83
CA PRO A 179 9.35 6.79 3.88
C PRO A 179 9.08 8.03 4.75
N GLY A 180 8.30 8.98 4.24
CA GLY A 180 7.84 10.15 5.01
C GLY A 180 6.63 9.89 5.91
N LYS A 181 6.10 8.66 5.94
CA LYS A 181 4.85 8.31 6.64
C LYS A 181 4.99 7.08 7.54
N PHE A 182 5.76 6.08 7.11
CA PHE A 182 5.85 4.79 7.81
C PHE A 182 7.26 4.52 8.34
N PHE A 183 7.33 3.97 9.55
CA PHE A 183 8.50 3.29 10.09
C PHE A 183 8.17 1.83 10.34
N PHE A 184 9.11 0.93 10.10
CA PHE A 184 9.00 -0.48 10.46
C PHE A 184 9.74 -0.72 11.76
N ALA A 185 9.08 -1.27 12.75
CA ALA A 185 9.69 -1.64 14.03
C ALA A 185 9.94 -3.15 14.06
N ASP A 186 11.09 -3.56 14.58
CA ASP A 186 11.31 -4.95 14.99
C ASP A 186 10.77 -5.21 16.41
N GLU A 187 10.82 -6.47 16.85
CA GLU A 187 10.37 -6.89 18.19
C GLU A 187 11.13 -6.20 19.33
N ASN A 188 12.37 -5.75 19.08
CA ASN A 188 13.22 -5.05 20.03
C ASN A 188 12.99 -3.53 20.03
N GLY A 189 12.17 -3.00 19.11
CA GLY A 189 11.92 -1.58 18.94
C GLY A 189 13.04 -0.83 18.20
N GLY A 190 13.89 -1.55 17.48
CA GLY A 190 14.72 -0.98 16.43
C GLY A 190 13.83 -0.55 15.27
N LEU A 191 14.16 0.58 14.62
CA LEU A 191 13.39 1.10 13.50
C LEU A 191 14.12 0.91 12.18
N ALA A 192 13.34 0.77 11.12
CA ALA A 192 13.78 0.78 9.75
C ALA A 192 12.86 1.69 8.91
N SER A 193 13.43 2.39 7.94
CA SER A 193 12.64 3.13 6.95
C SER A 193 12.35 2.21 5.76
N PRO A 194 11.14 2.23 5.17
CA PRO A 194 10.91 1.56 3.91
C PRO A 194 11.83 2.17 2.84
N THR A 195 12.47 1.32 2.05
CA THR A 195 13.34 1.73 0.96
C THR A 195 12.57 1.74 -0.35
N TRP A 196 13.16 2.40 -1.33
CA TRP A 196 12.61 2.53 -2.67
C TRP A 196 12.73 1.24 -3.49
N ASP A 197 13.68 0.36 -3.17
CA ASP A 197 13.89 -0.95 -3.81
C ASP A 197 13.06 -2.08 -3.16
N GLY A 198 12.28 -1.72 -2.14
CA GLY A 198 11.33 -2.61 -1.48
C GLY A 198 11.87 -3.44 -0.32
N GLY A 199 13.10 -3.15 0.11
CA GLY A 199 13.62 -3.52 1.41
C GLY A 199 13.25 -2.54 2.54
N THR A 200 13.95 -2.70 3.66
CA THR A 200 13.89 -1.81 4.81
C THR A 200 15.32 -1.49 5.22
N ASP A 201 15.69 -0.20 5.22
CA ASP A 201 17.02 0.24 5.62
C ASP A 201 17.03 0.53 7.12
N PRO A 202 18.10 0.15 7.85
CA PRO A 202 18.27 0.49 9.24
C PRO A 202 18.07 2.00 9.45
N CYS A 203 17.22 2.34 10.40
CA CYS A 203 17.00 3.72 10.79
C CYS A 203 17.95 4.06 11.95
N PRO A 204 18.56 5.26 11.98
CA PRO A 204 19.39 5.66 13.13
C PRO A 204 18.56 5.93 14.40
N PHE A 205 17.24 5.80 14.33
CA PHE A 205 16.31 6.10 15.43
C PHE A 205 15.76 4.82 16.07
N THR A 206 15.37 4.94 17.33
CA THR A 206 14.61 3.95 18.07
C THR A 206 13.19 4.48 18.34
N LEU A 207 12.33 3.65 18.94
CA LEU A 207 11.01 4.10 19.39
C LEU A 207 11.03 5.32 20.32
N ALA A 208 12.08 5.45 21.13
CA ALA A 208 12.21 6.58 22.05
C ALA A 208 12.44 7.91 21.32
N ASP A 209 13.01 7.85 20.12
CA ASP A 209 13.40 9.01 19.34
C ASP A 209 12.28 9.52 18.41
N LEU A 210 11.15 8.81 18.30
CA LEU A 210 10.09 9.11 17.32
C LEU A 210 9.44 10.50 17.47
N ASP A 211 9.47 11.08 18.68
CA ASP A 211 8.99 12.45 18.92
C ASP A 211 10.11 13.50 18.92
N SER A 212 11.36 13.09 18.68
CA SER A 212 12.47 14.02 18.59
C SER A 212 12.35 14.92 17.37
N GLU A 213 12.95 16.10 17.47
CA GLU A 213 13.11 17.00 16.33
C GLU A 213 13.92 16.34 15.21
N ALA A 214 14.94 15.54 15.56
CA ALA A 214 15.76 14.81 14.60
C ALA A 214 14.94 13.80 13.78
N ALA A 215 14.08 13.00 14.43
CA ALA A 215 13.19 12.07 13.72
C ALA A 215 12.17 12.81 12.84
N SER A 216 11.65 13.95 13.31
CA SER A 216 10.75 14.80 12.51
C SER A 216 11.44 15.35 11.27
N SER A 217 12.67 15.86 11.41
CA SER A 217 13.48 16.36 10.29
C SER A 217 13.78 15.25 9.29
N PHE A 218 14.14 14.06 9.76
CA PHE A 218 14.38 12.91 8.89
C PHE A 218 13.15 12.54 8.04
N LEU A 219 11.96 12.53 8.65
CA LEU A 219 10.71 12.26 7.92
C LEU A 219 10.41 13.35 6.89
N ASP A 220 10.62 14.62 7.24
CA ASP A 220 10.38 15.73 6.31
C ASP A 220 11.36 15.71 5.14
N GLU A 221 12.63 15.38 5.38
CA GLU A 221 13.61 15.12 4.32
C GLU A 221 13.19 13.96 3.43
N ALA A 222 12.71 12.85 4.01
CA ALA A 222 12.24 11.71 3.25
C ALA A 222 11.02 12.04 2.37
N ARG A 223 10.09 12.89 2.85
CA ARG A 223 8.92 13.37 2.08
C ARG A 223 9.31 14.14 0.84
N VAL A 224 10.42 14.88 0.90
CA VAL A 224 10.92 15.70 -0.22
C VAL A 224 12.13 15.07 -0.90
N GLY A 225 12.53 13.85 -0.53
CA GLY A 225 13.73 13.18 -1.02
C GLY A 225 13.74 12.99 -2.53
N TRP A 226 12.57 12.82 -3.14
CA TRP A 226 12.39 12.80 -4.60
C TRP A 226 12.92 14.06 -5.31
N ARG A 227 13.02 15.20 -4.62
CA ARG A 227 13.59 16.44 -5.17
C ARG A 227 15.07 16.31 -5.49
N ARG A 228 15.80 15.43 -4.79
CA ARG A 228 17.23 15.18 -5.06
C ARG A 228 17.46 14.70 -6.50
N MET A 229 16.49 13.98 -7.08
CA MET A 229 16.52 13.55 -8.48
C MET A 229 16.55 14.70 -9.50
N PHE A 230 16.18 15.93 -9.12
CA PHE A 230 16.29 17.12 -9.99
C PHE A 230 17.63 17.82 -9.86
N VAL A 231 18.33 17.62 -8.73
CA VAL A 231 19.67 18.14 -8.49
C VAL A 231 20.69 17.21 -9.13
N GLU A 232 20.53 15.91 -8.90
CA GLU A 232 21.28 14.83 -9.54
C GLU A 232 20.53 14.44 -10.81
N PRO A 233 21.01 14.75 -12.03
CA PRO A 233 20.22 14.65 -13.28
C PRO A 233 19.75 13.22 -13.59
N HIS A 234 18.70 12.77 -12.92
CA HIS A 234 18.20 11.40 -12.96
C HIS A 234 17.18 11.23 -14.11
N PRO A 235 17.21 10.12 -14.87
CA PRO A 235 16.32 9.90 -16.02
C PRO A 235 14.82 10.04 -15.73
N CYS A 236 14.40 9.80 -14.48
CA CYS A 236 12.99 9.93 -14.09
C CYS A 236 12.48 11.38 -14.10
N THR A 237 13.35 12.39 -14.00
CA THR A 237 12.88 13.79 -13.92
C THR A 237 12.37 14.36 -15.23
N SER A 238 12.68 13.71 -16.35
CA SER A 238 12.11 14.02 -17.67
C SER A 238 10.89 13.15 -18.00
N CYS A 239 10.45 12.26 -17.10
CA CYS A 239 9.26 11.45 -17.30
C CYS A 239 8.00 12.25 -16.96
N GLU A 240 7.05 12.31 -17.89
CA GLU A 240 5.76 12.99 -17.71
C GLU A 240 5.00 12.46 -16.47
N GLY A 241 5.00 11.14 -16.28
CA GLY A 241 4.38 10.47 -15.14
C GLY A 241 5.11 10.62 -13.80
N PHE A 242 6.22 11.39 -13.73
CA PHE A 242 7.00 11.53 -12.51
C PHE A 242 6.16 12.06 -11.33
N ARG A 243 5.22 12.97 -11.58
CA ARG A 243 4.40 13.61 -10.53
C ARG A 243 3.51 12.65 -9.74
N VAL A 244 3.19 11.49 -10.30
CA VAL A 244 2.38 10.43 -9.64
C VAL A 244 3.21 9.20 -9.28
N CYS A 245 4.49 9.19 -9.65
CA CYS A 245 5.42 8.09 -9.44
C CYS A 245 6.46 8.39 -8.36
N LEU A 246 6.97 9.63 -8.33
CA LEU A 246 8.04 10.10 -7.46
C LEU A 246 9.29 9.20 -7.49
N GLY A 247 9.59 8.64 -8.66
CA GLY A 247 10.72 7.72 -8.85
C GLY A 247 10.51 6.34 -8.21
N LEU A 248 9.27 5.86 -8.05
CA LEU A 248 8.96 4.52 -7.53
C LEU A 248 9.76 3.41 -8.23
N PHE A 249 9.93 3.51 -9.55
CA PHE A 249 10.62 2.51 -10.37
C PHE A 249 11.99 2.98 -10.86
N ALA A 250 12.71 3.79 -10.07
CA ALA A 250 13.99 4.36 -10.51
C ALA A 250 15.02 3.29 -10.97
N ALA A 251 15.06 2.12 -10.32
CA ALA A 251 15.95 0.99 -10.66
C ALA A 251 15.59 0.32 -11.98
N GLU A 252 14.31 0.35 -12.35
CA GLU A 252 13.74 -0.41 -13.46
C GLU A 252 13.22 0.53 -14.55
N GLN A 253 13.73 1.76 -14.58
CA GLN A 253 13.27 2.78 -15.51
C GLN A 253 13.52 2.36 -16.95
N GLY A 254 12.55 2.64 -17.81
CA GLY A 254 12.59 2.30 -19.24
C GLY A 254 11.32 2.71 -19.96
N PRO A 255 11.20 2.42 -21.27
CA PRO A 255 10.04 2.81 -22.07
C PRO A 255 8.70 2.31 -21.49
N GLY A 256 8.65 1.06 -21.03
CA GLY A 256 7.45 0.48 -20.41
C GLY A 256 7.03 1.19 -19.13
N CYS A 257 7.98 1.44 -18.21
CA CYS A 257 7.73 2.23 -17.00
C CYS A 257 7.20 3.64 -17.34
N ARG A 258 7.79 4.32 -18.34
CA ARG A 258 7.33 5.66 -18.75
C ARG A 258 5.91 5.62 -19.29
N ALA A 259 5.60 4.64 -20.14
CA ALA A 259 4.26 4.47 -20.71
C ALA A 259 3.21 4.20 -19.63
N LEU A 260 3.50 3.31 -18.67
CA LEU A 260 2.64 3.05 -17.53
C LEU A 260 2.39 4.32 -16.69
N MET A 261 3.44 5.06 -16.35
CA MET A 261 3.30 6.23 -15.48
C MET A 261 2.66 7.43 -16.18
N ALA A 262 2.87 7.58 -17.50
CA ALA A 262 2.14 8.55 -18.31
C ALA A 262 0.64 8.22 -18.35
N GLU A 263 0.28 6.94 -18.53
CA GLU A 263 -1.12 6.49 -18.44
C GLU A 263 -1.72 6.73 -17.06
N ALA A 264 -0.96 6.43 -15.99
CA ALA A 264 -1.43 6.65 -14.63
C ALA A 264 -1.66 8.14 -14.32
N LEU A 265 -0.84 9.04 -14.87
CA LEU A 265 -1.04 10.48 -14.76
C LEU A 265 -2.30 10.93 -15.52
N ALA A 266 -2.43 10.52 -16.78
CA ALA A 266 -3.59 10.85 -17.62
C ALA A 266 -4.90 10.35 -16.97
N GLY A 267 -4.88 9.13 -16.43
CA GLY A 267 -6.03 8.54 -15.73
C GLY A 267 -6.36 9.27 -14.44
N ALA A 268 -5.35 9.70 -13.67
CA ALA A 268 -5.56 10.49 -12.47
C ALA A 268 -6.13 11.89 -12.77
N GLU A 269 -5.68 12.53 -13.85
CA GLU A 269 -6.21 13.80 -14.36
C GLU A 269 -7.65 13.69 -14.85
N TRP A 270 -7.93 12.65 -15.64
CA TRP A 270 -9.29 12.32 -16.07
C TRP A 270 -10.21 12.10 -14.87
N ALA A 271 -9.80 11.29 -13.89
CA ALA A 271 -10.59 11.00 -12.70
C ALA A 271 -10.83 12.26 -11.85
N ALA A 272 -9.83 13.16 -11.75
CA ALA A 272 -9.97 14.44 -11.08
C ALA A 272 -11.01 15.35 -11.77
N GLY A 273 -11.06 15.34 -13.10
CA GLY A 273 -12.06 16.08 -13.89
C GLY A 273 -13.50 15.52 -13.76
N GLN A 274 -13.66 14.25 -13.39
CA GLN A 274 -14.96 13.57 -13.28
C GLN A 274 -15.55 13.58 -11.85
N ARG A 275 -14.93 14.24 -10.86
CA ARG A 275 -15.32 14.09 -9.45
C ARG A 275 -16.72 14.65 -9.12
N ALA A 276 -17.69 13.75 -9.01
CA ALA A 276 -18.81 13.85 -8.07
C ALA A 276 -18.46 13.08 -6.77
N ALA A 277 -18.92 13.55 -5.62
CA ALA A 277 -18.57 13.00 -4.31
C ALA A 277 -18.97 11.50 -4.18
N LYS A 278 -18.00 10.58 -4.27
CA LYS A 278 -18.16 9.16 -3.91
C LYS A 278 -17.68 8.94 -2.47
N VAL A 279 -18.31 7.99 -1.76
CA VAL A 279 -17.88 7.53 -0.43
C VAL A 279 -16.55 6.78 -0.57
N GLU A 280 -15.53 7.18 0.18
CA GLU A 280 -14.20 6.58 0.14
C GLU A 280 -14.11 5.32 1.02
N PRO A 281 -13.53 4.21 0.55
CA PRO A 281 -13.16 3.10 1.42
C PRO A 281 -11.96 3.48 2.31
N TRP A 282 -11.75 2.73 3.39
CA TRP A 282 -10.65 2.97 4.32
C TRP A 282 -9.27 2.93 3.62
N GLN A 283 -8.36 3.81 4.05
CA GLN A 283 -6.99 3.91 3.55
C GLN A 283 -6.01 4.09 4.72
N PRO A 284 -4.82 3.46 4.66
CA PRO A 284 -3.76 3.67 5.65
C PRO A 284 -3.16 5.07 5.56
#